data_AF-A0A2V6QJR0-F1
#
_entry.id   AF-A0A2V6QJR0-F1
#
_cell.length_a   1.000
_cell.length_b   1.000
_cell.length_c   1.000
_cell.angle_alpha   90.00
_cell.angle_beta   90.00
_cell.angle_gamma   90.00
#
_symmetry.space_group_name_H-M   'P 1'
#
loop_
_entity.id
_entity.type
_entity.pdbx_description
1 polymer ?
#
loop_
_entity_poly.entity_id
_entity_poly.type
_entity_poly.pdbx_seq_one_letter_code
_entity_poly.pdbx_strand_id
1 'polypeptide(L)'
;MKPRVKVWVVFDDDVKFGDGRARLLELVDELGSLRGALARVGMSYRHGWGYFRELERASGIRFLEPAGGGPRGGLRLTRAGRDFVARYRR
;
A
#
# COMPACT_ATOMS: atom_id res chain seq x y z
N MET A 1 29.30 -11.89 8.91
CA MET A 1 28.35 -11.23 7.97
C MET A 1 26.96 -11.81 8.20
N LYS A 2 25.91 -10.99 8.40
CA LYS A 2 24.53 -11.49 8.51
C LYS A 2 23.86 -11.37 7.13
N PRO A 3 23.43 -12.48 6.50
CA PRO A 3 22.76 -12.41 5.20
C PRO A 3 21.43 -11.66 5.30
N ARG A 4 21.07 -10.93 4.24
CA ARG A 4 19.78 -10.24 4.13
C ARG A 4 19.11 -10.66 2.83
N VAL A 5 17.86 -11.07 2.91
CA VAL A 5 17.02 -11.39 1.75
C VAL A 5 15.96 -10.31 1.60
N LYS A 6 15.63 -9.94 0.36
CA LYS A 6 14.50 -9.08 0.03
C LYS A 6 13.67 -9.78 -1.03
N VAL A 7 12.36 -9.78 -0.85
CA VAL A 7 11.41 -10.38 -1.79
C VAL A 7 10.54 -9.28 -2.40
N TRP A 8 10.37 -9.34 -3.72
CA TRP A 8 9.48 -8.45 -4.45
C TRP A 8 8.54 -9.26 -5.33
N VAL A 9 7.29 -8.82 -5.37
CA VAL A 9 6.31 -9.16 -6.41
C VAL A 9 6.38 -8.05 -7.44
N VAL A 10 6.58 -8.39 -8.70
CA VAL A 10 6.60 -7.43 -9.81
C VAL A 10 5.30 -7.62 -10.59
N PHE A 11 4.56 -6.53 -10.76
CA PHE A 11 3.37 -6.48 -11.60
C PHE A 11 3.73 -5.80 -12.93
N ASP A 12 3.31 -6.43 -14.03
CA ASP A 12 3.83 -6.14 -15.36
C ASP A 12 5.37 -6.06 -15.33
N ASP A 13 5.97 -5.08 -16.01
CA ASP A 13 7.43 -4.91 -16.04
C ASP A 13 7.97 -3.89 -15.00
N ASP A 14 7.11 -3.07 -14.38
CA ASP A 14 7.58 -1.86 -13.67
C ASP A 14 7.16 -1.76 -12.19
N VAL A 15 6.00 -2.29 -11.81
CA VAL A 15 5.45 -1.99 -10.48
C VAL A 15 5.93 -3.01 -9.46
N LYS A 16 6.90 -2.60 -8.64
CA LYS A 16 7.47 -3.44 -7.58
C LYS A 16 6.67 -3.28 -6.27
N PHE A 17 6.17 -4.40 -5.77
CA PHE A 17 5.59 -4.54 -4.45
C PHE A 17 6.54 -5.36 -3.57
N GLY A 18 6.90 -4.83 -2.40
CA GLY A 18 7.74 -5.56 -1.44
C GLY A 18 7.50 -5.07 -0.02
N ASP A 19 8.38 -5.45 0.92
CA ASP A 19 8.20 -5.20 2.36
C ASP A 19 7.86 -3.76 2.72
N GLY A 20 8.50 -2.78 2.08
CA GLY A 20 8.22 -1.37 2.32
C GLY A 20 6.83 -0.94 1.85
N ARG A 21 6.32 -1.54 0.77
CA ARG A 21 4.99 -1.26 0.22
C ARG A 21 3.89 -2.01 0.97
N ALA A 22 4.17 -3.23 1.41
CA ALA A 22 3.33 -3.94 2.37
C ALA A 22 3.20 -3.14 3.67
N ARG A 23 4.32 -2.63 4.22
CA ARG A 23 4.30 -1.80 5.43
C ARG A 23 3.53 -0.50 5.21
N LEU A 24 3.67 0.14 4.05
CA LEU A 24 2.91 1.34 3.72
C LEU A 24 1.40 1.05 3.76
N LEU A 25 0.94 -0.05 3.16
CA LEU A 25 -0.48 -0.43 3.20
C LEU A 25 -0.95 -0.70 4.64
N GLU A 26 -0.23 -1.50 5.41
CA GLU A 26 -0.53 -1.76 6.83
C GLU A 26 -0.69 -0.44 7.61
N LEU A 27 0.20 0.52 7.41
CA LEU A 27 0.11 1.85 8.01
C LEU A 27 -1.14 2.63 7.57
N VAL A 28 -1.64 2.44 6.35
CA VAL A 28 -2.90 3.09 5.93
C VAL A 28 -4.07 2.56 6.77
N ASP A 29 -4.15 1.25 6.99
CA ASP A 29 -5.20 0.65 7.84
C ASP A 29 -5.04 1.06 9.31
N GLU A 30 -3.82 0.99 9.84
CA GLU A 30 -3.51 1.34 11.24
C GLU A 30 -3.87 2.80 11.56
N LEU A 31 -3.65 3.71 10.60
CA LEU A 31 -3.81 5.16 10.81
C LEU A 31 -5.13 5.72 10.29
N GLY A 32 -5.86 4.95 9.47
CA GLY A 32 -6.98 5.45 8.70
C GLY A 32 -6.61 6.62 7.78
N SER A 33 -5.33 6.77 7.40
CA SER A 33 -4.83 7.96 6.71
C SER A 33 -3.68 7.65 5.77
N LEU A 34 -3.92 7.83 4.47
CA LEU A 34 -2.86 7.74 3.48
C LEU A 34 -1.78 8.80 3.68
N ARG A 35 -2.18 10.04 4.00
CA ARG A 35 -1.21 11.11 4.27
C ARG A 35 -0.32 10.77 5.46
N GLY A 36 -0.91 10.25 6.54
CA GLY A 36 -0.17 9.81 7.73
C GLY A 36 0.77 8.64 7.45
N ALA A 37 0.34 7.67 6.65
CA ALA A 37 1.14 6.52 6.26
C ALA A 37 2.34 6.93 5.37
N LEU A 38 2.10 7.79 4.37
CA LEU A 38 3.15 8.30 3.48
C LEU A 38 4.18 9.16 4.22
N ALA A 39 3.74 9.98 5.18
CA ALA A 39 4.65 10.75 6.02
C ALA A 39 5.59 9.84 6.84
N ARG A 40 5.08 8.73 7.38
CA ARG A 40 5.90 7.75 8.13
C ARG A 40 6.98 7.06 7.29
N VAL A 41 6.76 6.91 5.99
CA VAL A 41 7.73 6.28 5.08
C VAL A 41 8.56 7.30 4.28
N GLY A 42 8.42 8.60 4.57
CA GLY A 42 9.15 9.68 3.88
C GLY A 42 8.75 9.86 2.42
N MET A 43 7.51 9.54 2.05
CA MET A 43 7.02 9.63 0.68
C MET A 43 6.10 10.84 0.49
N SER A 44 6.29 11.56 -0.62
CA SER A 44 5.37 12.65 -0.98
C SER A 44 3.97 12.09 -1.30
N TYR A 45 2.94 12.88 -1.03
CA TYR A 45 1.57 12.49 -1.36
C TYR A 45 1.40 12.12 -2.84
N ARG A 46 1.98 12.94 -3.73
CA ARG A 46 1.95 12.71 -5.19
C ARG A 46 2.58 11.39 -5.59
N HIS A 47 3.76 11.07 -5.04
CA HIS A 47 4.43 9.80 -5.34
C HIS A 47 3.65 8.60 -4.79
N GLY A 48 3.11 8.71 -3.57
CA GLY A 48 2.29 7.67 -2.98
C GLY A 48 1.03 7.39 -3.79
N TRP A 49 0.31 8.45 -4.18
CA TRP A 49 -0.90 8.32 -4.98
C TRP A 49 -0.63 7.75 -6.38
N GLY A 50 0.43 8.19 -7.04
CA GLY A 50 0.87 7.64 -8.33
C GLY A 50 1.17 6.15 -8.24
N TYR A 51 1.97 5.76 -7.24
CA TYR A 51 2.28 4.36 -6.96
C TYR A 51 1.02 3.50 -6.77
N PHE A 52 0.05 3.95 -5.97
CA PHE A 52 -1.17 3.18 -5.75
C PHE A 52 -2.01 3.04 -7.01
N ARG A 53 -2.14 4.10 -7.81
CA ARG A 53 -2.83 4.01 -9.11
C ARG A 53 -2.18 3.00 -10.04
N GLU A 54 -0.85 3.01 -10.11
CA GLU A 54 -0.09 2.07 -10.94
C GLU A 54 -0.25 0.63 -10.43
N LEU A 55 -0.16 0.43 -9.11
CA LEU A 55 -0.36 -0.88 -8.48
C LEU A 55 -1.78 -1.42 -8.70
N GLU A 56 -2.82 -0.60 -8.51
CA GLU A 56 -4.21 -1.02 -8.75
C GLU A 56 -4.43 -1.38 -10.22
N ARG A 57 -3.87 -0.60 -11.15
CA ARG A 57 -3.93 -0.88 -12.58
C ARG A 57 -3.23 -2.19 -12.95
N ALA A 58 -2.00 -2.41 -12.48
CA ALA A 58 -1.18 -3.55 -12.85
C ALA A 58 -1.65 -4.86 -12.17
N SER A 59 -2.19 -4.77 -10.95
CA SER A 59 -2.69 -5.95 -10.22
C SER A 59 -4.16 -6.28 -10.49
N GLY A 60 -4.95 -5.32 -11.00
CA GLY A 60 -6.41 -5.43 -11.07
C GLY A 60 -7.11 -5.41 -9.71
N ILE A 61 -6.38 -5.14 -8.62
CA ILE A 61 -6.91 -5.12 -7.25
C ILE A 61 -7.05 -3.68 -6.81
N ARG A 62 -8.24 -3.29 -6.37
CA ARG A 62 -8.43 -2.02 -5.64
C ARG A 62 -7.93 -2.18 -4.21
N PHE A 63 -6.92 -1.41 -3.80
CA PHE A 63 -6.28 -1.52 -2.49
C PHE A 63 -6.92 -0.62 -1.45
N LEU A 64 -7.38 0.57 -1.84
CA LEU A 64 -7.86 1.59 -0.89
C LEU A 64 -9.34 1.93 -1.08
N GLU A 65 -10.02 2.17 0.03
CA GLU A 65 -11.40 2.66 0.08
C GLU A 65 -11.58 3.75 1.14
N PRO A 66 -12.59 4.63 0.99
CA PRO A 66 -12.95 5.57 2.04
C PRO A 66 -13.28 4.84 3.34
N ALA A 67 -12.76 5.33 4.46
CA ALA A 67 -13.04 4.77 5.78
C ALA A 67 -14.46 5.08 6.30
N GLY A 68 -15.27 5.84 5.54
CA GLY A 68 -16.57 6.37 5.98
C GLY A 68 -16.44 7.70 6.74
N GLY A 69 -17.57 8.38 7.01
CA GLY A 69 -17.60 9.59 7.84
C GLY A 69 -17.68 10.95 7.12
N GLY A 70 -18.08 10.98 5.84
CA GLY A 70 -18.30 12.23 5.10
C GLY A 70 -17.01 12.86 4.50
N PRO A 71 -17.01 14.16 4.17
CA PRO A 71 -15.93 14.83 3.41
C PRO A 71 -14.54 14.80 4.05
N ARG A 72 -14.46 14.47 5.36
CA ARG A 72 -13.22 14.35 6.13
C ARG A 72 -12.81 12.89 6.40
N GLY A 73 -13.54 11.93 5.82
CA GLY A 73 -13.28 10.51 5.99
C GLY A 73 -11.90 10.12 5.46
N GLY A 74 -11.15 9.39 6.28
CA GLY A 74 -9.83 8.89 5.93
C GLY A 74 -9.85 7.77 4.88
N LEU A 75 -8.71 7.09 4.73
CA LEU A 75 -8.56 5.94 3.83
C LEU A 75 -8.19 4.70 4.63
N ARG A 76 -8.74 3.55 4.23
CA ARG A 76 -8.41 2.23 4.77
C ARG A 76 -8.21 1.24 3.64
N LEU A 77 -7.71 0.04 3.93
CA LEU A 77 -7.68 -1.01 2.93
C LEU A 77 -9.08 -1.53 2.60
N THR A 78 -9.27 -1.90 1.34
CA THR A 78 -10.36 -2.80 0.94
C THR A 78 -10.13 -4.19 1.52
N ARG A 79 -11.17 -5.03 1.52
CA ARG A 79 -11.01 -6.46 1.86
C ARG A 79 -9.95 -7.14 0.99
N ALA A 80 -10.00 -6.93 -0.33
CA ALA A 80 -9.05 -7.53 -1.27
C ALA A 80 -7.61 -7.05 -1.02
N GLY A 81 -7.42 -5.77 -0.67
CA GLY A 81 -6.12 -5.24 -0.30
C GLY A 81 -5.56 -5.87 0.97
N ARG A 82 -6.40 -6.06 2.01
CA ARG A 82 -5.99 -6.76 3.24
C ARG A 82 -5.58 -8.20 2.95
N ASP A 83 -6.39 -8.91 2.16
CA ASP A 83 -6.13 -10.30 1.77
C ASP A 83 -4.81 -10.43 0.97
N PHE A 84 -4.53 -9.46 0.09
CA PHE A 84 -3.28 -9.41 -0.67
C PHE A 84 -2.07 -9.22 0.25
N VAL A 85 -2.11 -8.24 1.15
CA VAL A 85 -1.01 -7.99 2.10
C VAL A 85 -0.79 -9.20 2.99
N ALA A 86 -1.87 -9.80 3.50
CA ALA A 86 -1.79 -11.01 4.33
C ALA A 86 -1.17 -12.20 3.58
N ARG A 87 -1.43 -12.35 2.27
CA ARG A 87 -0.77 -13.36 1.42
C ARG A 87 0.71 -13.08 1.21
N TYR A 88 1.08 -11.82 0.97
CA TYR A 88 2.48 -11.41 0.78
C TYR A 88 3.35 -11.65 2.03
N ARG A 89 2.76 -11.54 3.23
CA ARG A 89 3.47 -11.73 4.51
C ARG A 89 3.69 -13.19 4.92
N ARG A 90 3.12 -14.14 4.19
CA ARG A 90 3.31 -15.58 4.43
C ARG A 90 4.45 -16.10 3.59
#